data_AF-A0A1J3DN37-F1
#
_entry.id   AF-A0A1J3DN37-F1
#
_cell.length_a   1.000
_cell.length_b   1.000
_cell.length_c   1.000
_cell.angle_alpha   90.00
_cell.angle_beta   90.00
_cell.angle_gamma   90.00
#
_symmetry.space_group_name_H-M   'P 1'
#
loop_
_entity.id
_entity.type
_entity.pdbx_description
1 polymer ?
#
loop_
_entity_poly.entity_id
_entity_poly.type
_entity_poly.pdbx_seq_one_letter_code
_entity_poly.pdbx_strand_id
1 'polypeptide(L)'
;MNGVEGNGGITDLPNIYLQNMYNVYTWSVGEKVNKVKNTAFNVACSNTRMKVNFLSGSGGVLPYWLAKWDNQPNQVMDIALRNQQKRCLGVTIMDYPGTSLIRGIINSNF
;
A
#
# COMPACT_ATOMS: atom_id res chain seq x y z
N MET A 1 3.62 -23.26 9.02
CA MET A 1 4.13 -22.24 8.08
C MET A 1 4.40 -20.99 8.90
N ASN A 2 5.65 -20.77 9.29
CA ASN A 2 6.01 -19.63 10.13
C ASN A 2 6.06 -18.40 9.22
N GLY A 3 4.98 -17.63 9.22
CA GLY A 3 4.97 -16.31 8.61
C GLY A 3 5.95 -15.43 9.36
N VAL A 4 7.13 -15.23 8.77
CA VAL A 4 8.05 -14.19 9.20
C VAL A 4 7.39 -12.87 8.83
N GLU A 5 6.64 -12.28 9.76
CA GLU A 5 6.47 -10.83 9.76
C GLU A 5 7.87 -10.28 9.92
N GLY A 6 8.54 -9.97 8.81
CA GLY A 6 9.78 -9.21 8.85
C GLY A 6 9.46 -7.92 9.58
N ASN A 7 10.28 -7.59 10.60
CA ASN A 7 10.22 -6.33 11.35
C ASN A 7 9.75 -5.18 10.44
N GLY A 8 8.56 -4.64 10.71
CA GLY A 8 7.98 -3.54 9.95
C GLY A 8 7.02 -3.94 8.81
N GLY A 9 6.43 -5.13 8.84
CA GLY A 9 5.30 -5.49 7.97
C GLY A 9 5.68 -5.70 6.50
N ILE A 10 6.87 -6.24 6.24
CA ILE A 10 7.27 -6.72 4.90
C ILE A 10 7.49 -8.23 5.00
N THR A 11 6.85 -8.98 4.11
CA THR A 11 7.10 -10.40 3.91
C THR A 11 7.54 -10.60 2.45
N ASP A 12 8.83 -10.89 2.30
CA ASP A 12 9.47 -11.13 1.01
C ASP A 12 9.69 -12.65 0.83
N LEU A 13 8.85 -13.28 0.01
CA LEU A 13 8.92 -14.69 -0.33
C LEU A 13 9.15 -14.85 -1.86
N PRO A 14 9.61 -16.04 -2.32
CA PRO A 14 9.94 -16.26 -3.73
C PRO A 14 8.82 -15.86 -4.71
N ASN A 15 7.57 -16.14 -4.35
CA ASN A 15 6.41 -15.93 -5.22
C ASN A 15 5.54 -14.72 -4.83
N ILE A 16 5.83 -14.07 -3.70
CA ILE A 16 5.04 -12.93 -3.23
C ILE A 16 5.92 -11.87 -2.56
N TYR A 17 5.73 -10.60 -2.96
CA TYR A 17 6.16 -9.43 -2.21
C TYR A 17 4.94 -8.87 -1.50
N LEU A 18 4.91 -8.97 -0.18
CA LEU A 18 3.79 -8.55 0.64
C LEU A 18 4.22 -7.39 1.55
N GLN A 19 3.63 -6.22 1.35
CA GLN A 19 3.64 -5.15 2.34
C GLN A 19 2.35 -5.22 3.14
N ASN A 20 2.45 -5.57 4.41
CA ASN A 20 1.34 -5.61 5.35
C ASN A 20 1.76 -5.09 6.74
N MET A 21 2.15 -3.81 6.80
CA MET A 21 2.23 -3.10 8.09
C MET A 21 0.80 -2.81 8.55
N TYR A 22 0.11 -3.82 9.06
CA TYR A 22 -1.28 -3.72 9.47
C TYR A 22 -1.41 -3.00 10.81
N ASN A 23 -0.57 -3.36 11.79
CA ASN A 23 -0.56 -2.75 13.12
C ASN A 23 0.03 -1.32 13.06
N VAL A 24 -0.83 -0.30 13.00
CA VAL A 24 -0.44 1.11 12.85
C VAL A 24 -0.90 1.92 14.06
N TYR A 25 0.06 2.61 14.68
CA TYR A 25 -0.14 3.61 15.72
C TYR A 25 0.06 5.02 15.15
N THR A 26 -0.43 6.04 15.86
CA THR A 26 -0.38 7.45 15.43
C THR A 26 1.04 7.91 15.04
N TRP A 27 2.06 7.51 15.80
CA TRP A 27 3.47 7.84 15.51
C TRP A 27 4.09 7.06 14.33
N SER A 28 3.47 5.95 13.92
CA SER A 28 3.97 5.07 12.85
C SER A 28 3.30 5.29 11.49
N VAL A 29 2.35 6.22 11.41
CA VAL A 29 1.63 6.56 10.16
C VAL A 29 2.60 6.96 9.05
N GLY A 30 3.60 7.79 9.35
CA GLY A 30 4.60 8.20 8.37
C GLY A 30 5.39 7.01 7.80
N GLU A 31 5.72 6.03 8.65
CA GLU A 31 6.38 4.80 8.21
C GLU A 31 5.47 3.97 7.29
N LYS A 32 4.19 3.82 7.65
CA LYS A 32 3.18 3.15 6.81
C LYS A 32 3.10 3.79 5.43
N VAL A 33 3.03 5.12 5.35
CA VAL A 33 2.99 5.88 4.09
C VAL A 33 4.25 5.63 3.27
N ASN A 34 5.43 5.67 3.89
CA ASN A 34 6.69 5.41 3.20
C ASN A 34 6.75 4.00 2.62
N LYS A 35 6.31 2.97 3.36
CA LYS A 35 6.27 1.59 2.87
C LYS A 35 5.27 1.40 1.73
N VAL A 36 4.10 2.04 1.81
CA VAL A 36 3.09 2.02 0.74
C VAL A 36 3.66 2.62 -0.54
N LYS A 37 4.28 3.81 -0.45
CA LYS A 37 4.91 4.46 -1.62
C LYS A 37 6.06 3.63 -2.18
N ASN A 38 6.94 3.13 -1.31
CA ASN A 38 8.08 2.31 -1.73
C ASN A 38 7.60 1.05 -2.49
N THR A 39 6.59 0.37 -1.97
CA THR A 39 6.01 -0.82 -2.61
C THR A 39 5.34 -0.49 -3.95
N ALA A 40 4.60 0.62 -4.03
CA ALA A 40 3.94 1.02 -5.26
C ALA A 40 4.94 1.40 -6.36
N PHE A 41 5.96 2.19 -6.02
CA PHE A 41 6.77 2.91 -7.02
C PHE A 41 8.20 2.39 -7.19
N ASN A 42 8.78 1.73 -6.19
CA ASN A 42 10.17 1.26 -6.25
C ASN A 42 10.26 -0.27 -6.39
N VAL A 43 9.25 -1.01 -5.94
CA VAL A 43 9.21 -2.47 -6.11
C VAL A 43 8.62 -2.81 -7.49
N ALA A 44 9.46 -3.34 -8.37
CA ALA A 44 9.06 -3.79 -9.69
C ALA A 44 8.10 -4.99 -9.60
N CYS A 45 7.14 -5.05 -10.52
CA CYS A 45 6.37 -6.27 -10.72
C CYS A 45 7.22 -7.31 -11.44
N SER A 46 6.90 -8.58 -11.22
CA SER A 46 7.47 -9.70 -11.95
C SER A 46 6.34 -10.62 -12.40
N ASN A 47 6.53 -11.30 -13.53
CA ASN A 47 5.59 -12.29 -14.05
C ASN A 47 5.56 -13.56 -13.19
N THR A 48 6.57 -13.79 -12.35
CA THR A 48 6.67 -14.95 -11.46
C THR A 48 6.36 -14.61 -10.01
N ARG A 49 6.12 -13.33 -9.70
CA ARG A 49 6.00 -12.85 -8.32
C ARG A 49 4.86 -11.87 -8.16
N MET A 50 3.89 -12.21 -7.32
CA MET A 50 2.77 -11.35 -6.98
C MET A 50 3.22 -10.22 -6.05
N LYS A 51 2.84 -8.98 -6.36
CA LYS A 51 3.04 -7.83 -5.48
C LYS A 51 1.72 -7.48 -4.80
N VAL A 52 1.72 -7.39 -3.47
CA VAL A 52 0.55 -7.02 -2.67
C VAL A 52 0.91 -5.87 -1.73
N ASN A 53 0.12 -4.79 -1.78
CA ASN A 53 0.35 -3.57 -1.02
C ASN A 53 -0.91 -3.20 -0.22
N PHE A 54 -0.81 -3.24 1.10
CA PHE A 54 -1.92 -2.89 1.98
C PHE A 54 -1.81 -1.42 2.35
N LEU A 55 -2.73 -0.59 1.84
CA LEU A 55 -2.94 0.78 2.34
C LEU A 55 -3.70 0.74 3.67
N SER A 56 -4.54 -0.29 3.84
CA SER A 56 -5.30 -0.59 5.05
C SER A 56 -4.41 -0.87 6.26
N GLY A 57 -4.97 -0.66 7.45
CA GLY A 57 -4.28 -0.89 8.73
C GLY A 57 -5.18 -0.51 9.90
N SER A 58 -4.88 -1.08 11.07
CA SER A 58 -5.53 -0.77 12.33
C SER A 58 -4.56 -0.98 13.50
N GLY A 59 -4.97 -0.69 14.73
CA GLY A 59 -4.10 -0.80 15.90
C GLY A 59 -4.36 0.37 16.83
N GLY A 60 -3.41 1.30 16.91
CA GLY A 60 -3.59 2.58 17.60
C GLY A 60 -4.36 3.64 16.81
N VAL A 61 -4.69 3.37 15.55
CA VAL A 61 -5.48 4.25 14.66
C VAL A 61 -6.66 3.44 14.12
N LEU A 62 -7.88 4.00 14.12
CA LEU A 62 -9.01 3.29 13.51
C LEU A 62 -8.86 3.29 11.97
N PRO A 63 -9.28 2.21 11.29
CA PRO A 63 -9.17 2.08 9.83
C PRO A 63 -9.73 3.28 9.06
N TYR A 64 -10.87 3.82 9.51
CA TYR A 64 -11.48 4.99 8.88
C TYR A 64 -10.57 6.23 8.92
N TRP A 65 -9.93 6.50 10.07
CA TRP A 65 -9.00 7.64 10.21
C TRP A 65 -7.74 7.45 9.37
N LEU A 66 -7.20 6.22 9.35
CA LEU A 66 -6.07 5.88 8.48
C LEU A 66 -6.43 5.96 6.98
N ALA A 67 -7.70 5.79 6.62
CA ALA A 67 -8.14 5.85 5.23
C ALA A 67 -8.50 7.27 4.74
N LYS A 68 -8.92 8.17 5.64
CA LYS A 68 -9.58 9.44 5.27
C LYS A 68 -8.84 10.71 5.69
N TRP A 69 -7.94 10.64 6.67
CA TRP A 69 -7.25 11.84 7.15
C TRP A 69 -6.17 12.32 6.15
N ASP A 70 -5.70 13.55 6.31
CA ASP A 70 -4.69 14.13 5.43
C ASP A 70 -3.33 13.45 5.63
N ASN A 71 -2.56 13.37 4.55
CA ASN A 71 -1.26 12.69 4.45
C ASN A 71 -1.28 11.20 4.78
N GLN A 72 -2.44 10.56 4.68
CA GLN A 72 -2.62 9.13 4.90
C GLN A 72 -2.42 8.30 3.62
N PRO A 73 -2.24 6.95 3.72
CA PRO A 73 -1.91 6.09 2.58
C PRO A 73 -2.82 6.29 1.34
N ASN A 74 -4.14 6.37 1.53
CA ASN A 74 -5.08 6.56 0.42
C ASN A 74 -4.88 7.89 -0.31
N GLN A 75 -4.79 9.01 0.43
CA GLN A 75 -4.65 10.33 -0.18
C GLN A 75 -3.29 10.47 -0.88
N VAL A 76 -2.23 9.98 -0.26
CA VAL A 76 -0.88 10.01 -0.84
C VAL A 76 -0.82 9.19 -2.13
N MET A 77 -1.45 8.01 -2.14
CA MET A 77 -1.54 7.19 -3.35
C MET A 77 -2.40 7.86 -4.43
N ASP A 78 -3.52 8.49 -4.07
CA ASP A 78 -4.36 9.21 -5.03
C ASP A 78 -3.59 10.36 -5.69
N ILE A 79 -2.89 11.18 -4.89
CA ILE A 79 -2.05 12.28 -5.40
C ILE A 79 -0.93 11.74 -6.29
N ALA A 80 -0.26 10.68 -5.86
CA ALA A 80 0.84 10.10 -6.63
C ALA A 80 0.35 9.61 -8.00
N LEU A 81 -0.82 8.97 -8.08
CA LEU A 81 -1.34 8.40 -9.33
C LEU A 81 -1.85 9.44 -10.33
N ARG A 82 -2.14 10.68 -9.90
CA ARG A 82 -2.59 11.75 -10.82
C ARG A 82 -1.52 12.17 -11.83
N ASN A 83 -0.24 12.04 -11.47
CA ASN A 83 0.89 12.56 -12.26
C ASN A 83 1.78 11.47 -12.85
N GLN A 84 1.42 10.18 -12.72
CA GLN A 84 2.28 9.09 -13.16
C GLN A 84 1.83 8.45 -14.47
N GLN A 85 2.81 7.98 -15.22
CA GLN A 85 2.63 7.10 -16.37
C GLN A 85 2.18 5.70 -15.92
N LYS A 86 1.72 4.89 -16.87
CA LYS A 86 1.32 3.50 -16.65
C LYS A 86 2.38 2.73 -15.84
N ARG A 87 1.93 1.99 -14.84
CA ARG A 87 2.78 1.22 -13.92
C ARG A 87 2.00 0.04 -13.34
N CYS A 88 2.70 -1.07 -13.17
CA CYS A 88 2.18 -2.21 -12.42
C CYS A 88 2.21 -1.93 -10.91
N LEU A 89 1.03 -1.77 -10.32
CA LEU A 89 0.85 -1.60 -8.86
C LEU A 89 0.65 -2.93 -8.13
N GLY A 90 0.44 -4.03 -8.84
CA GLY A 90 0.06 -5.31 -8.24
C GLY A 90 -1.34 -5.23 -7.62
N VAL A 91 -1.57 -6.03 -6.56
CA VAL A 91 -2.81 -6.00 -5.80
C VAL A 91 -2.72 -4.91 -4.73
N THR A 92 -3.62 -3.93 -4.80
CA THR A 92 -3.73 -2.85 -3.81
C THR A 92 -4.95 -3.08 -2.94
N ILE A 93 -4.76 -3.23 -1.62
CA ILE A 93 -5.83 -3.48 -0.66
C ILE A 93 -6.04 -2.23 0.20
N MET A 94 -7.29 -1.77 0.31
CA MET A 94 -7.62 -0.44 0.83
C MET A 94 -8.87 -0.48 1.70
N ASP A 95 -8.87 0.29 2.78
CA ASP A 95 -10.07 0.61 3.54
C ASP A 95 -10.70 1.91 3.01
N TYR A 96 -12.03 1.94 2.88
CA TYR A 96 -12.83 3.12 2.48
C TYR A 96 -12.25 3.92 1.29
N PRO A 97 -11.86 3.28 0.17
CA PRO A 97 -11.24 3.99 -0.95
C PRO A 97 -12.20 5.01 -1.58
N GLY A 98 -11.66 6.16 -1.97
CA GLY A 98 -12.39 7.13 -2.78
C GLY A 98 -12.42 6.73 -4.26
N THR A 99 -13.45 7.16 -4.98
CA THR A 99 -13.62 6.85 -6.42
C THR A 99 -12.44 7.33 -7.27
N SER A 100 -11.81 8.46 -6.92
CA SER A 100 -10.61 8.97 -7.60
C SER A 100 -9.45 7.97 -7.53
N LEU A 101 -9.15 7.48 -6.32
CA LEU A 101 -8.06 6.52 -6.10
C LEU A 101 -8.29 5.22 -6.86
N ILE A 102 -9.52 4.70 -6.82
CA ILE A 102 -9.90 3.48 -7.55
C ILE A 102 -9.65 3.67 -9.05
N ARG A 103 -10.10 4.80 -9.62
CA ARG A 103 -9.86 5.13 -11.04
C ARG A 103 -8.38 5.29 -11.34
N GLY A 104 -7.62 5.93 -10.46
CA GLY A 104 -6.17 6.08 -10.60
C GLY A 104 -5.45 4.72 -10.68
N ILE A 105 -5.82 3.77 -9.82
CA ILE A 105 -5.26 2.41 -9.82
C ILE A 105 -5.65 1.67 -11.11
N ILE A 106 -6.91 1.74 -11.54
CA ILE A 106 -7.34 1.12 -12.80
C ILE A 106 -6.58 1.72 -13.99
N ASN A 107 -6.47 3.04 -14.04
CA ASN A 107 -5.80 3.76 -15.12
C ASN A 107 -4.28 3.57 -15.11
N SER A 108 -3.68 3.07 -14.04
CA SER A 108 -2.25 2.77 -14.02
C SER A 108 -1.89 1.51 -14.81
N ASN A 109 -2.84 0.63 -15.12
CA ASN A 109 -2.56 -0.59 -15.90
C ASN A 109 -2.10 -0.28 -17.33
N PHE A 110 -1.18 -1.10 -17.85
CA PHE A 110 -0.71 -1.05 -19.24
C PHE A 110 -1.80 -1.49 -20.21
#